data_AF-Q125J7-F1
#
_entry.id   AF-Q125J7-F1
#
_cell.length_a   1.000
_cell.length_b   1.000
_cell.length_c   1.000
_cell.angle_alpha   90.00
_cell.angle_beta   90.00
_cell.angle_gamma   90.00
#
_symmetry.space_group_name_H-M   'P 1'
#
loop_
_entity.id
_entity.type
_entity.pdbx_description
1 polymer ?
#
loop_
_entity_poly.entity_id
_entity_poly.type
_entity_poly.pdbx_seq_one_letter_code
_entity_poly.pdbx_strand_id
1 'polypeptide(L)'
;MTVTESIDKFCEYFERQSAAIGCVTVSTANDADSSAGSEFRYRKVLCLTAIDTLAGLRYHKSAYPQLSRQNRERFTRFVKEHGSWPEGELVSLPFLRDELKTLKLLHRPLGQHVTQKVDAHSTDDGGSLLVTEIDEPADELLALASTEKEEEAIRDYQHRALLYRYRNSLVHESREPGMAMEVFPTSGAPYYHGYIGDPNWYLAYPPPLFTLLLQRAIASFRTYLSTNSIDPYALVEDQARW
;
A
#
# COMPACT_ATOMS: atom_id res chain seq x y z
N MET A 1 3.75 25.63 -25.15
CA MET A 1 3.10 24.96 -24.04
C MET A 1 3.55 25.67 -22.77
N THR A 2 2.62 26.25 -22.01
CA THR A 2 2.90 26.85 -20.70
C THR A 2 3.13 25.76 -19.66
N VAL A 3 3.74 26.08 -18.51
CA VAL A 3 3.91 25.10 -17.41
C VAL A 3 2.57 24.55 -16.94
N THR A 4 1.53 25.40 -16.87
CA THR A 4 0.16 24.97 -16.53
C THR A 4 -0.39 23.97 -17.55
N GLU A 5 -0.27 24.26 -18.85
CA GLU A 5 -0.68 23.33 -19.91
C GLU A 5 0.09 21.99 -19.85
N SER A 6 1.39 22.05 -19.53
CA SER A 6 2.23 20.87 -19.32
C SER A 6 1.71 20.02 -18.14
N ILE A 7 1.42 20.66 -17.01
CA ILE A 7 0.89 19.99 -15.80
C ILE A 7 -0.46 19.34 -16.09
N ASP A 8 -1.39 20.07 -16.71
CA ASP A 8 -2.73 19.56 -17.00
C ASP A 8 -2.67 18.36 -17.93
N LYS A 9 -1.91 18.47 -19.04
CA LYS A 9 -1.71 17.36 -19.99
C LYS A 9 -1.10 16.13 -19.32
N PHE A 10 -0.13 16.33 -18.44
CA PHE A 10 0.53 15.24 -17.70
C PHE A 10 -0.43 14.54 -16.74
N CYS A 11 -1.17 15.29 -15.93
CA CYS A 11 -2.13 14.71 -14.99
C CYS A 11 -3.31 14.04 -15.70
N GLU A 12 -3.83 14.63 -16.77
CA GLU A 12 -4.88 14.03 -17.61
C GLU A 12 -4.43 12.70 -18.25
N TYR A 13 -3.14 12.55 -18.56
CA TYR A 13 -2.61 11.27 -19.00
C TYR A 13 -2.79 10.20 -17.92
N PHE A 14 -2.36 10.46 -16.68
CA PHE A 14 -2.49 9.50 -15.58
C PHE A 14 -3.95 9.25 -15.17
N GLU A 15 -4.83 10.27 -15.25
CA GLU A 15 -6.27 10.12 -15.02
C GLU A 15 -6.90 9.16 -16.05
N ARG A 16 -6.54 9.32 -17.33
CA ARG A 16 -6.97 8.38 -18.38
C ARG A 16 -6.41 6.98 -18.16
N GLN A 17 -5.15 6.84 -17.73
CA GLN A 17 -4.59 5.52 -17.37
C GLN A 17 -5.36 4.89 -16.20
N SER A 18 -5.66 5.66 -15.15
CA SER A 18 -6.47 5.18 -14.02
C SER A 18 -7.84 4.67 -14.45
N ALA A 19 -8.51 5.38 -15.37
CA ALA A 19 -9.79 4.95 -15.93
C ALA A 19 -9.64 3.66 -16.77
N ALA A 20 -8.61 3.59 -17.62
CA ALA A 20 -8.33 2.42 -18.45
C ALA A 20 -8.02 1.16 -17.61
N ILE A 21 -7.26 1.32 -16.52
CA ILE A 21 -6.98 0.23 -15.57
C ILE A 21 -8.28 -0.34 -15.01
N GLY A 22 -9.25 0.51 -14.66
CA GLY A 22 -10.57 0.08 -14.17
C GLY A 22 -11.35 -0.78 -15.18
N CYS A 23 -11.06 -0.66 -16.47
CA CYS A 23 -11.69 -1.40 -17.56
C CYS A 23 -10.96 -2.70 -17.95
N VAL A 24 -9.83 -3.03 -17.32
CA VAL A 24 -9.07 -4.25 -17.63
C VAL A 24 -9.91 -5.48 -17.32
N THR A 25 -10.07 -6.35 -18.32
CA THR A 25 -10.75 -7.65 -18.22
C THR A 25 -9.80 -8.75 -18.68
N VAL A 26 -9.95 -9.96 -18.15
CA VAL A 26 -9.14 -11.14 -18.51
C VAL A 26 -10.06 -12.18 -19.11
N SER A 27 -9.91 -12.42 -20.41
CA SER A 27 -10.58 -13.54 -21.06
C SER A 27 -9.87 -14.85 -20.69
N THR A 28 -10.55 -15.74 -19.98
CA THR A 28 -10.05 -17.09 -19.73
C THR A 28 -10.48 -18.01 -20.87
N ALA A 29 -9.56 -18.83 -21.36
CA ALA A 29 -9.86 -19.82 -22.40
C ALA A 29 -10.64 -21.03 -21.86
N ASN A 30 -10.66 -21.22 -20.53
CA ASN A 30 -11.37 -22.29 -19.81
C ASN A 30 -11.96 -21.72 -18.50
N ASP A 31 -13.22 -22.05 -18.20
CA ASP A 31 -13.99 -21.59 -17.01
C ASP A 31 -13.43 -22.03 -15.63
N ALA A 32 -12.30 -22.77 -15.61
CA ALA A 32 -11.78 -23.39 -14.39
C ALA A 32 -10.88 -22.49 -13.53
N ASP A 33 -10.29 -21.44 -14.09
CA ASP A 33 -9.59 -20.41 -13.33
C ASP A 33 -10.49 -19.19 -13.19
N SER A 34 -10.75 -18.73 -11.95
CA SER A 34 -11.59 -17.56 -11.73
C SER A 34 -10.96 -16.32 -12.36
N SER A 35 -11.50 -15.89 -13.50
CA SER A 35 -11.06 -14.71 -14.26
C SER A 35 -10.95 -13.47 -13.37
N ALA A 36 -11.88 -13.33 -12.40
CA ALA A 36 -11.94 -12.22 -11.46
C ALA A 36 -10.67 -12.03 -10.61
N GLY A 37 -10.08 -13.10 -10.08
CA GLY A 37 -8.87 -13.00 -9.25
C GLY A 37 -7.66 -12.49 -10.03
N SER A 38 -7.53 -12.95 -11.28
CA SER A 38 -6.46 -12.47 -12.18
C SER A 38 -6.68 -11.02 -12.60
N GLU A 39 -7.93 -10.62 -12.91
CA GLU A 39 -8.29 -9.23 -13.22
C GLU A 39 -7.90 -8.28 -12.10
N PHE A 40 -8.33 -8.57 -10.87
CA PHE A 40 -8.05 -7.74 -9.71
C PHE A 40 -6.56 -7.57 -9.47
N ARG A 41 -5.80 -8.67 -9.52
CA ARG A 41 -4.34 -8.63 -9.41
C ARG A 41 -3.71 -7.71 -10.45
N TYR A 42 -4.09 -7.82 -11.73
CA TYR A 42 -3.53 -6.97 -12.79
C TYR A 42 -3.88 -5.49 -12.59
N ARG A 43 -5.11 -5.19 -12.16
CA ARG A 43 -5.48 -3.80 -11.84
C ARG A 43 -4.63 -3.23 -10.70
N LYS A 44 -4.41 -4.00 -9.63
CA LYS A 44 -3.53 -3.61 -8.51
C LYS A 44 -2.10 -3.34 -9.00
N VAL A 45 -1.53 -4.24 -9.80
CA VAL A 45 -0.18 -4.08 -10.38
C VAL A 45 -0.09 -2.79 -11.18
N LEU A 46 -1.02 -2.54 -12.10
CA LEU A 46 -0.99 -1.35 -12.95
C LEU A 46 -1.13 -0.06 -12.14
N CYS A 47 -2.01 -0.03 -11.13
CA CYS A 47 -2.11 1.11 -10.23
C CYS A 47 -0.81 1.35 -9.45
N LEU A 48 -0.20 0.30 -8.92
CA LEU A 48 1.08 0.40 -8.19
C LEU A 48 2.22 0.88 -9.08
N THR A 49 2.29 0.44 -10.33
CA THR A 49 3.28 0.91 -11.30
C THR A 49 3.09 2.40 -11.59
N ALA A 50 1.84 2.88 -11.74
CA ALA A 50 1.57 4.30 -11.91
C ALA A 50 1.98 5.11 -10.67
N ILE A 51 1.66 4.63 -9.46
CA ILE A 51 2.07 5.27 -8.20
C ILE A 51 3.59 5.32 -8.07
N ASP A 52 4.30 4.21 -8.35
CA ASP A 52 5.78 4.15 -8.28
C ASP A 52 6.43 5.09 -9.30
N THR A 53 5.81 5.25 -10.47
CA THR A 53 6.23 6.22 -11.49
C THR A 53 6.12 7.66 -10.96
N LEU A 54 4.97 8.02 -10.39
CA LEU A 54 4.76 9.35 -9.80
C LEU A 54 5.72 9.60 -8.63
N ALA A 55 5.98 8.58 -7.80
CA ALA A 55 6.97 8.64 -6.74
C ALA A 55 8.40 8.89 -7.27
N GLY A 56 8.76 8.22 -8.36
CA GLY A 56 10.03 8.44 -9.08
C GLY A 56 10.21 9.88 -9.54
N LEU A 57 9.16 10.48 -10.11
CA LEU A 57 9.19 11.87 -10.57
C LEU A 57 9.22 12.86 -9.40
N ARG A 58 8.38 12.66 -8.39
CA ARG A 58 8.30 13.53 -7.20
C ARG A 58 9.64 13.61 -6.45
N TYR A 59 10.37 12.50 -6.39
CA TYR A 59 11.67 12.40 -5.73
C TYR A 59 12.80 12.14 -6.73
N HIS A 60 12.75 12.81 -7.88
CA HIS A 60 13.75 12.69 -8.93
C HIS A 60 15.18 12.91 -8.39
N LYS A 61 16.15 12.18 -8.93
CA LYS A 61 17.53 12.11 -8.41
C LYS A 61 18.27 13.45 -8.41
N SER A 62 17.87 14.39 -9.27
CA SER A 62 18.45 15.74 -9.30
C SER A 62 18.14 16.54 -8.03
N ALA A 63 16.97 16.35 -7.44
CA ALA A 63 16.54 17.02 -6.22
C ALA A 63 16.75 16.15 -4.96
N TYR A 64 16.67 14.82 -5.12
CA TYR A 64 16.77 13.86 -4.02
C TYR A 64 17.76 12.73 -4.32
N PRO A 65 19.07 13.03 -4.51
CA PRO A 65 20.07 12.02 -4.86
C PRO A 65 20.16 10.90 -3.83
N GLN A 66 19.95 11.20 -2.55
CA GLN A 66 19.92 10.24 -1.45
C GLN A 66 18.79 9.21 -1.59
N LEU A 67 17.67 9.54 -2.26
CA LEU A 67 16.53 8.64 -2.45
C LEU A 67 16.61 7.80 -3.74
N SER A 68 17.57 8.08 -4.61
CA SER A 68 17.70 7.41 -5.92
C SER A 68 17.80 5.88 -5.84
N ARG A 69 18.42 5.35 -4.77
CA ARG A 69 18.56 3.91 -4.50
C ARG A 69 17.63 3.41 -3.38
N GLN A 70 16.82 4.28 -2.80
CA GLN A 70 15.95 3.95 -1.67
C GLN A 70 14.50 3.80 -2.14
N ASN A 71 14.23 2.79 -2.98
CA ASN A 71 12.89 2.58 -3.56
C ASN A 71 11.80 2.44 -2.50
N ARG A 72 12.07 1.73 -1.39
CA ARG A 72 11.16 1.61 -0.25
C ARG A 72 10.78 2.97 0.30
N GLU A 73 11.79 3.74 0.71
CA GLU A 73 11.61 5.07 1.30
C GLU A 73 10.89 6.03 0.34
N ARG A 74 11.29 6.03 -0.94
CA ARG A 74 10.67 6.86 -1.96
C ARG A 74 9.17 6.54 -2.10
N PHE A 75 8.83 5.26 -2.20
CA PHE A 75 7.46 4.82 -2.37
C PHE A 75 6.61 5.09 -1.12
N THR A 76 7.06 4.68 0.07
CA THR A 76 6.31 4.86 1.32
C THR A 76 6.09 6.34 1.63
N ARG A 77 7.10 7.16 1.41
CA ARG A 77 7.01 8.61 1.55
C ARG A 77 6.04 9.23 0.54
N PHE A 78 6.06 8.79 -0.71
CA PHE A 78 5.10 9.26 -1.71
C PHE A 78 3.65 8.93 -1.31
N VAL A 79 3.39 7.69 -0.88
CA VAL A 79 2.06 7.27 -0.41
C VAL A 79 1.64 8.06 0.82
N LYS A 80 2.58 8.44 1.70
CA LYS A 80 2.33 9.32 2.85
C LYS A 80 1.93 10.74 2.44
N GLU A 81 2.73 11.38 1.60
CA GLU A 81 2.53 12.79 1.22
C GLU A 81 1.39 12.98 0.22
N HIS A 82 1.18 12.03 -0.69
CA HIS A 82 0.26 12.18 -1.83
C HIS A 82 -0.89 11.17 -1.86
N GLY A 83 -0.79 10.02 -1.18
CA GLY A 83 -1.83 9.00 -1.18
C GLY A 83 -3.04 9.34 -0.28
N SER A 84 -2.89 10.28 0.67
CA SER A 84 -3.91 10.65 1.66
C SER A 84 -4.64 9.43 2.22
N TRP A 85 -3.85 8.48 2.73
CA TRP A 85 -4.31 7.19 3.22
C TRP A 85 -4.15 7.14 4.75
N PRO A 86 -5.23 7.39 5.52
CA PRO A 86 -5.18 7.41 6.98
C PRO A 86 -4.75 6.06 7.56
N GLU A 87 -5.32 4.97 7.05
CA GLU A 87 -5.01 3.61 7.50
C GLU A 87 -3.55 3.24 7.23
N GLY A 88 -2.87 3.94 6.31
CA GLY A 88 -1.44 3.82 6.07
C GLY A 88 -0.56 4.15 7.28
N GLU A 89 -1.02 4.99 8.22
CA GLU A 89 -0.29 5.32 9.46
C GLU A 89 -0.51 4.27 10.56
N LEU A 90 -1.51 3.40 10.43
CA LEU A 90 -1.79 2.34 11.38
C LEU A 90 -0.78 1.19 11.24
N VAL A 91 -0.57 0.47 12.33
CA VAL A 91 0.33 -0.69 12.43
C VAL A 91 -0.49 -1.94 12.57
N SER A 92 -0.24 -2.90 11.67
CA SER A 92 -0.91 -4.20 11.66
C SER A 92 -0.58 -4.98 12.94
N LEU A 93 -1.49 -4.99 13.91
CA LEU A 93 -1.28 -5.68 15.18
C LEU A 93 -1.14 -7.19 15.05
N PRO A 94 -1.91 -7.91 14.19
CA PRO A 94 -1.70 -9.35 14.03
C PRO A 94 -0.28 -9.69 13.56
N PHE A 95 0.23 -8.96 12.56
CA PHE A 95 1.57 -9.20 12.02
C PHE A 95 2.66 -8.73 12.99
N LEU A 96 2.42 -7.63 13.72
CA LEU A 96 3.33 -7.18 14.78
C LEU A 96 3.41 -8.23 15.91
N ARG A 97 2.29 -8.84 16.31
CA ARG A 97 2.27 -9.94 17.30
C ARG A 97 3.17 -11.09 16.86
N ASP A 98 3.07 -11.50 15.60
CA ASP A 98 3.85 -12.61 15.06
C ASP A 98 5.34 -12.30 15.01
N GLU A 99 5.71 -11.07 14.68
CA GLU A 99 7.11 -10.60 14.76
C GLU A 99 7.61 -10.59 16.20
N LEU A 100 6.86 -10.00 17.13
CA LEU A 100 7.23 -9.95 18.55
C LEU A 100 7.34 -11.36 19.16
N LYS A 101 6.52 -12.31 18.70
CA LYS A 101 6.65 -13.73 19.05
C LYS A 101 7.97 -14.30 18.56
N THR A 102 8.32 -14.06 17.30
CA THR A 102 9.58 -14.52 16.68
C THR A 102 10.80 -13.93 17.40
N LEU A 103 10.73 -12.65 17.78
CA LEU A 103 11.76 -11.95 18.54
C LEU A 103 11.78 -12.32 20.03
N LYS A 104 10.82 -13.13 20.51
CA LYS A 104 10.62 -13.51 21.92
C LYS A 104 10.35 -12.32 22.85
N LEU A 105 9.63 -11.31 22.36
CA LEU A 105 9.32 -10.05 23.03
C LEU A 105 7.86 -9.94 23.52
N LEU A 106 7.02 -10.96 23.34
CA LEU A 106 5.61 -10.93 23.79
C LEU A 106 5.41 -10.66 25.29
N HIS A 107 6.40 -10.95 26.13
CA HIS A 107 6.34 -10.74 27.57
C HIS A 107 6.51 -9.27 27.98
N ARG A 108 6.88 -8.38 27.06
CA ARG A 108 7.09 -6.94 27.28
C ARG A 108 5.78 -6.15 27.18
N PRO A 109 5.74 -4.88 27.65
CA PRO A 109 4.51 -4.08 27.61
C PRO A 109 3.85 -4.00 26.24
N LEU A 110 4.60 -3.69 25.18
CA LEU A 110 4.09 -3.71 23.81
C LEU A 110 3.53 -5.09 23.43
N GLY A 111 4.31 -6.16 23.68
CA GLY A 111 3.90 -7.53 23.38
C GLY A 111 2.60 -7.96 24.07
N GLN A 112 2.43 -7.59 25.34
CA GLN A 112 1.22 -7.86 26.12
C GLN A 112 0.02 -7.08 25.59
N HIS A 113 0.19 -5.79 25.31
CA HIS A 113 -0.85 -4.93 24.73
C HIS A 113 -1.34 -5.45 23.37
N VAL A 114 -0.41 -5.73 22.45
CA VAL A 114 -0.71 -6.26 21.12
C VAL A 114 -1.40 -7.62 21.23
N THR A 115 -0.91 -8.52 22.10
CA THR A 115 -1.52 -9.84 22.30
C THR A 115 -2.96 -9.71 22.80
N GLN A 116 -3.19 -8.90 23.84
CA GLN A 116 -4.52 -8.67 24.39
C GLN A 116 -5.50 -8.14 23.33
N LYS A 117 -5.06 -7.16 22.52
CA LYS A 117 -5.94 -6.54 21.53
C LYS A 117 -6.27 -7.48 20.37
N VAL A 118 -5.31 -8.28 19.90
CA VAL A 118 -5.56 -9.26 18.84
C VAL A 118 -6.45 -10.40 19.36
N ASP A 119 -6.21 -10.88 20.58
CA ASP A 119 -7.00 -11.97 21.18
C ASP A 119 -8.45 -11.55 21.45
N ALA A 120 -8.70 -10.27 21.76
CA ALA A 120 -10.04 -9.70 21.93
C ALA A 120 -10.89 -9.73 20.64
N HIS A 121 -10.27 -9.88 19.48
CA HIS A 121 -10.94 -9.95 18.18
C HIS A 121 -10.90 -11.35 17.55
N SER A 122 -10.17 -12.30 18.15
CA SER A 122 -10.06 -13.65 17.61
C SER A 122 -11.42 -14.35 17.59
N THR A 123 -11.77 -14.95 16.45
CA THR A 123 -13.02 -15.70 16.27
C THR A 123 -12.68 -17.10 15.77
N ASP A 124 -13.06 -18.13 16.54
CA ASP A 124 -12.84 -19.53 16.14
C ASP A 124 -13.64 -19.91 14.87
N ASP A 125 -14.72 -19.16 14.61
CA ASP A 125 -15.60 -19.32 13.47
C ASP A 125 -15.11 -18.57 12.21
N GLY A 126 -13.91 -17.98 12.26
CA GLY A 126 -13.40 -17.11 11.22
C GLY A 126 -14.20 -15.80 11.09
N GLY A 127 -13.90 -15.01 10.06
CA GLY A 127 -14.61 -13.76 9.83
C GLY A 127 -13.76 -12.71 9.13
N SER A 128 -14.20 -11.46 9.22
CA SER A 128 -13.52 -10.31 8.64
C SER A 128 -13.56 -9.11 9.57
N LEU A 129 -12.48 -8.34 9.57
CA LEU A 129 -12.28 -7.20 10.45
C LEU A 129 -11.62 -6.07 9.67
N LEU A 130 -12.16 -4.86 9.71
CA LEU A 130 -11.48 -3.71 9.11
C LEU A 130 -10.21 -3.42 9.92
N VAL A 131 -9.14 -2.98 9.24
CA VAL A 131 -7.90 -2.61 9.94
C VAL A 131 -8.15 -1.54 11.00
N THR A 132 -9.10 -0.63 10.77
CA THR A 132 -9.44 0.46 11.70
C THR A 132 -10.08 -0.01 13.01
N GLU A 133 -10.56 -1.26 13.07
CA GLU A 133 -11.17 -1.82 14.27
C GLU A 133 -10.12 -2.39 15.24
N ILE A 134 -8.96 -2.81 14.70
CA ILE A 134 -7.92 -3.51 15.47
C ILE A 134 -6.61 -2.73 15.53
N ASP A 135 -6.18 -2.15 14.42
CA ASP A 135 -4.86 -1.56 14.27
C ASP A 135 -4.74 -0.19 14.94
N GLU A 136 -3.52 0.15 15.35
CA GLU A 136 -3.24 1.36 16.13
C GLU A 136 -2.25 2.28 15.44
N PRO A 137 -2.33 3.60 15.68
CA PRO A 137 -1.30 4.54 15.29
C PRO A 137 0.08 4.15 15.84
N ALA A 138 1.13 4.36 15.05
CA ALA A 138 2.48 3.98 15.45
C ALA A 138 3.00 4.74 16.68
N ASP A 139 2.61 6.00 16.89
CA ASP A 139 3.01 6.81 18.04
C ASP A 139 2.47 6.24 19.36
N GLU A 140 1.24 5.73 19.38
CA GLU A 140 0.66 5.03 20.52
C GLU A 140 1.46 3.76 20.87
N LEU A 141 1.83 2.97 19.87
CA LEU A 141 2.63 1.75 20.08
C LEU A 141 4.09 2.04 20.44
N LEU A 142 4.68 3.11 19.90
CA LEU A 142 6.04 3.55 20.24
C LEU A 142 6.14 3.97 21.70
N ALA A 143 5.06 4.50 22.30
CA ALA A 143 5.03 4.81 23.73
C ALA A 143 5.10 3.57 24.63
N LEU A 144 4.78 2.38 24.09
CA LEU A 144 4.89 1.08 24.79
C LEU A 144 6.17 0.32 24.45
N ALA A 145 6.88 0.73 23.39
CA ALA A 145 8.12 0.10 22.96
C ALA A 145 9.24 0.38 23.97
N SER A 146 10.04 -0.65 24.24
CA SER A 146 11.11 -0.64 25.24
C SER A 146 12.47 -1.01 24.65
N THR A 147 12.53 -1.29 23.34
CA THR A 147 13.75 -1.68 22.61
C THR A 147 13.71 -1.16 21.18
N GLU A 148 14.89 -0.94 20.61
CA GLU A 148 15.04 -0.58 19.19
C GLU A 148 14.42 -1.63 18.25
N LYS A 149 14.43 -2.92 18.63
CA LYS A 149 13.79 -4.00 17.84
C LYS A 149 12.27 -3.90 17.81
N GLU A 150 11.64 -3.48 18.91
CA GLU A 150 10.19 -3.21 18.95
C GLU A 150 9.85 -2.01 18.08
N GLU A 151 10.65 -0.94 18.16
CA GLU A 151 10.47 0.24 17.31
C GLU A 151 10.66 -0.07 15.81
N GLU A 152 11.64 -0.92 15.48
CA GLU A 152 11.86 -1.40 14.12
C GLU A 152 10.67 -2.23 13.62
N ALA A 153 10.18 -3.18 14.44
CA ALA A 153 8.99 -3.96 14.11
C ALA A 153 7.76 -3.06 13.89
N ILE A 154 7.53 -2.05 14.75
CA ILE A 154 6.44 -1.08 14.56
C ILE A 154 6.55 -0.40 13.20
N ARG A 155 7.73 0.13 12.82
CA ARG A 155 7.95 0.77 11.52
C ARG A 155 7.75 -0.19 10.34
N ASP A 156 8.21 -1.43 10.48
CA ASP A 156 8.12 -2.42 9.42
C ASP A 156 6.67 -2.87 9.18
N TYR A 157 5.86 -2.99 10.24
CA TYR A 157 4.47 -3.44 10.17
C TYR A 157 3.42 -2.32 10.09
N GLN A 158 3.83 -1.06 9.87
CA GLN A 158 2.93 -0.02 9.38
C GLN A 158 2.33 -0.38 8.01
N HIS A 159 1.08 -0.02 7.75
CA HIS A 159 0.42 -0.39 6.49
C HIS A 159 1.07 0.20 5.24
N ARG A 160 1.70 1.38 5.30
CA ARG A 160 2.51 1.88 4.17
C ARG A 160 3.69 0.95 3.85
N ALA A 161 4.37 0.45 4.88
CA ALA A 161 5.47 -0.49 4.72
C ALA A 161 4.98 -1.87 4.25
N LEU A 162 3.84 -2.34 4.75
CA LEU A 162 3.17 -3.54 4.26
C LEU A 162 2.71 -3.40 2.81
N LEU A 163 2.16 -2.25 2.41
CA LEU A 163 1.79 -1.99 1.01
C LEU A 163 3.01 -2.04 0.08
N TYR A 164 4.17 -1.55 0.52
CA TYR A 164 5.41 -1.70 -0.25
C TYR A 164 5.84 -3.16 -0.39
N ARG A 165 5.75 -3.96 0.70
CA ARG A 165 5.99 -5.41 0.64
C ARG A 165 5.01 -6.10 -0.30
N TYR A 166 3.73 -5.74 -0.23
CA TYR A 166 2.66 -6.23 -1.10
C TYR A 166 2.96 -5.91 -2.58
N ARG A 167 3.39 -4.68 -2.87
CA ARG A 167 3.83 -4.26 -4.20
C ARG A 167 4.97 -5.12 -4.73
N ASN A 168 5.93 -5.50 -3.89
CA ASN A 168 7.02 -6.37 -4.33
C ASN A 168 6.52 -7.77 -4.68
N SER A 169 5.61 -8.35 -3.89
CA SER A 169 5.00 -9.64 -4.21
C SER A 169 4.23 -9.60 -5.53
N LEU A 170 3.45 -8.53 -5.75
CA LEU A 170 2.70 -8.37 -7.00
C LEU A 170 3.60 -8.17 -8.22
N VAL A 171 4.58 -7.27 -8.13
CA VAL A 171 5.38 -6.84 -9.30
C VAL A 171 6.52 -7.80 -9.59
N HIS A 172 7.16 -8.39 -8.57
CA HIS A 172 8.36 -9.22 -8.74
C HIS A 172 8.11 -10.72 -8.62
N GLU A 173 7.02 -11.12 -7.94
CA GLU A 173 6.68 -12.54 -7.76
C GLU A 173 5.39 -12.92 -8.51
N SER A 174 4.69 -11.95 -9.10
CA SER A 174 3.43 -12.14 -9.84
C SER A 174 2.33 -12.87 -9.05
N ARG A 175 2.35 -12.74 -7.72
CA ARG A 175 1.41 -13.42 -6.82
C ARG A 175 0.85 -12.47 -5.77
N GLU A 176 -0.36 -12.76 -5.32
CA GLU A 176 -0.89 -12.11 -4.12
C GLU A 176 -0.18 -12.70 -2.88
N PRO A 177 0.29 -11.84 -1.95
CA PRO A 177 0.83 -12.30 -0.68
C PRO A 177 -0.30 -12.65 0.30
N GLY A 178 -0.09 -13.73 1.05
CA GLY A 178 -1.13 -14.35 1.86
C GLY A 178 -2.09 -15.14 0.99
N MET A 179 -2.66 -16.22 1.54
CA MET A 179 -3.72 -16.99 0.88
C MET A 179 -5.05 -16.23 0.91
N ALA A 180 -5.01 -14.90 1.04
CA ALA A 180 -6.17 -14.13 1.39
C ALA A 180 -7.20 -14.14 0.26
N MET A 181 -8.38 -14.69 0.53
CA MET A 181 -9.48 -14.55 -0.43
C MET A 181 -9.95 -13.11 -0.40
N GLU A 182 -10.19 -12.52 -1.58
CA GLU A 182 -10.89 -11.26 -1.68
C GLU A 182 -12.38 -11.48 -1.37
N VAL A 183 -12.72 -11.54 -0.09
CA VAL A 183 -14.10 -11.76 0.38
C VAL A 183 -14.95 -10.48 0.18
N PHE A 184 -14.34 -9.30 0.21
CA PHE A 184 -15.00 -8.00 0.04
C PHE A 184 -14.35 -7.14 -1.05
N PRO A 185 -14.50 -7.48 -2.34
CA PRO A 185 -13.85 -6.76 -3.43
C PRO A 185 -14.39 -5.35 -3.65
N THR A 186 -15.55 -5.03 -3.07
CA THR A 186 -16.23 -3.74 -3.24
C THR A 186 -15.89 -2.71 -2.17
N SER A 187 -15.32 -3.13 -1.04
CA SER A 187 -14.85 -2.20 -0.01
C SER A 187 -13.55 -1.52 -0.47
N GLY A 188 -13.44 -0.21 -0.25
CA GLY A 188 -12.18 0.52 -0.44
C GLY A 188 -11.24 0.43 0.76
N ALA A 189 -11.70 -0.13 1.87
CA ALA A 189 -10.94 -0.22 3.10
C ALA A 189 -10.18 -1.55 3.19
N PRO A 190 -8.90 -1.55 3.61
CA PRO A 190 -8.18 -2.78 3.91
C PRO A 190 -8.82 -3.51 5.12
N TYR A 191 -8.70 -4.82 5.12
CA TYR A 191 -9.30 -5.68 6.13
C TYR A 191 -8.46 -6.93 6.37
N TYR A 192 -8.63 -7.55 7.52
CA TYR A 192 -8.21 -8.90 7.79
C TYR A 192 -9.36 -9.87 7.54
N HIS A 193 -9.03 -11.10 7.16
CA HIS A 193 -9.95 -12.23 7.27
C HIS A 193 -9.27 -13.39 7.99
N GLY A 194 -10.08 -14.21 8.66
CA GLY A 194 -9.67 -15.43 9.36
C GLY A 194 -10.45 -16.62 8.81
N TYR A 195 -9.80 -17.78 8.76
CA TYR A 195 -10.46 -19.05 8.40
C TYR A 195 -10.96 -19.77 9.64
N ILE A 196 -12.05 -20.52 9.49
CA ILE A 196 -12.54 -21.41 10.54
C ILE A 196 -11.41 -22.36 10.97
N GLY A 197 -11.10 -22.36 12.27
CA GLY A 197 -10.05 -23.20 12.85
C GLY A 197 -8.60 -22.76 12.56
N ASP A 198 -8.38 -21.60 11.92
CA ASP A 198 -7.06 -20.99 11.76
C ASP A 198 -6.95 -19.75 12.67
N PRO A 199 -6.02 -19.74 13.64
CA PRO A 199 -5.86 -18.61 14.57
C PRO A 199 -5.19 -17.37 13.93
N ASN A 200 -4.80 -17.45 12.64
CA ASN A 200 -4.08 -16.37 11.97
C ASN A 200 -5.02 -15.42 11.21
N TRP A 201 -4.65 -14.14 11.25
CA TRP A 201 -5.29 -13.11 10.43
C TRP A 201 -4.52 -12.90 9.14
N TYR A 202 -5.26 -12.82 8.03
CA TYR A 202 -4.72 -12.61 6.71
C TYR A 202 -5.14 -11.24 6.19
N LEU A 203 -4.15 -10.39 5.93
CA LEU A 203 -4.38 -9.03 5.44
C LEU A 203 -4.74 -9.00 3.95
N ALA A 204 -5.82 -8.30 3.61
CA ALA A 204 -6.24 -8.04 2.25
C ALA A 204 -6.26 -6.54 1.94
N TYR A 205 -5.64 -6.17 0.82
CA TYR A 205 -5.76 -4.85 0.21
C TYR A 205 -6.69 -4.94 -1.01
N PRO A 206 -7.93 -4.42 -0.93
CA PRO A 206 -8.90 -4.61 -2.00
C PRO A 206 -8.59 -3.71 -3.22
N PRO A 207 -8.97 -4.10 -4.44
CA PRO A 207 -8.67 -3.33 -5.66
C PRO A 207 -9.11 -1.85 -5.65
N PRO A 208 -10.28 -1.47 -5.09
CA PRO A 208 -10.70 -0.07 -5.03
C PRO A 208 -9.74 0.81 -4.22
N LEU A 209 -9.03 0.26 -3.22
CA LEU A 209 -8.01 1.00 -2.47
C LEU A 209 -6.91 1.53 -3.39
N PHE A 210 -6.41 0.72 -4.31
CA PHE A 210 -5.32 1.09 -5.22
C PHE A 210 -5.75 2.18 -6.22
N THR A 211 -6.99 2.08 -6.71
CA THR A 211 -7.58 3.10 -7.58
C THR A 211 -7.71 4.42 -6.83
N LEU A 212 -8.22 4.39 -5.60
CA LEU A 212 -8.38 5.55 -4.74
C LEU A 212 -7.03 6.20 -4.40
N LEU A 213 -6.02 5.39 -4.07
CA LEU A 213 -4.66 5.86 -3.82
C LEU A 213 -4.07 6.57 -5.05
N LEU A 214 -4.23 5.99 -6.24
CA LEU A 214 -3.75 6.60 -7.49
C LEU A 214 -4.46 7.92 -7.77
N GLN A 215 -5.79 7.98 -7.65
CA GLN A 215 -6.56 9.20 -7.87
C GLN A 215 -6.15 10.32 -6.90
N ARG A 216 -6.02 10.00 -5.61
CA ARG A 216 -5.54 10.95 -4.59
C ARG A 216 -4.12 11.41 -4.88
N ALA A 217 -3.24 10.49 -5.28
CA ALA A 217 -1.87 10.79 -5.63
C ALA A 217 -1.78 11.74 -6.83
N ILE A 218 -2.56 11.51 -7.90
CA ILE A 218 -2.59 12.40 -9.06
C ILE A 218 -3.07 13.80 -8.67
N ALA A 219 -4.16 13.90 -7.92
CA ALA A 219 -4.70 15.19 -7.48
C ALA A 219 -3.71 15.97 -6.60
N SER A 220 -3.15 15.31 -5.58
CA SER A 220 -2.16 15.91 -4.67
C SER A 220 -0.86 16.30 -5.40
N PHE A 221 -0.39 15.45 -6.33
CA PHE A 221 0.81 15.74 -7.12
C PHE A 221 0.58 16.88 -8.12
N ARG A 222 -0.62 16.99 -8.72
CA ARG A 222 -1.03 18.15 -9.52
C ARG A 222 -0.90 19.44 -8.71
N THR A 223 -1.43 19.47 -7.48
CA THR A 223 -1.28 20.61 -6.58
C THR A 223 0.18 20.94 -6.32
N TYR A 224 1.01 19.93 -6.01
CA TYR A 224 2.45 20.13 -5.80
C TYR A 224 3.14 20.75 -7.02
N LEU A 225 2.91 20.23 -8.23
CA LEU A 225 3.50 20.76 -9.45
C LEU A 225 3.08 22.22 -9.69
N SER A 226 1.79 22.51 -9.55
CA SER A 226 1.24 23.86 -9.75
C SER A 226 1.78 24.86 -8.73
N THR A 227 1.78 24.52 -7.43
CA THR A 227 2.29 25.39 -6.38
C THR A 227 3.76 25.72 -6.56
N ASN A 228 4.56 24.79 -7.11
CA ASN A 228 5.99 24.98 -7.30
C ASN A 228 6.36 25.39 -8.73
N SER A 229 5.38 25.57 -9.63
CA SER A 229 5.61 25.87 -11.05
C SER A 229 6.60 24.90 -11.73
N ILE A 230 6.47 23.60 -11.42
CA ILE A 230 7.34 22.55 -11.96
C ILE A 230 6.73 21.97 -13.24
N ASP A 231 7.48 22.00 -14.34
CA ASP A 231 7.12 21.24 -15.54
C ASP A 231 7.41 19.75 -15.32
N PRO A 232 6.39 18.86 -15.27
CA PRO A 232 6.61 17.45 -15.02
C PRO A 232 7.40 16.74 -16.13
N TYR A 233 7.38 17.25 -17.37
CA TYR A 233 8.14 16.67 -18.46
C TYR A 233 9.65 16.88 -18.29
N ALA A 234 10.06 17.95 -17.59
CA ALA A 234 11.47 18.18 -17.26
C ALA A 234 12.04 17.16 -16.26
N LEU A 235 11.17 16.40 -15.58
CA LEU A 235 11.53 15.33 -14.64
C LEU A 235 11.61 13.95 -15.30
N VAL A 236 11.16 13.82 -16.56
CA VAL A 236 11.20 12.56 -17.30
C VAL A 236 12.57 12.44 -17.97
N GLU A 237 13.35 11.45 -17.53
CA GLU A 237 14.63 11.13 -18.16
C GLU A 237 14.41 10.49 -19.54
N ASP A 238 15.19 10.93 -20.54
CA ASP A 238 15.23 10.37 -21.90
C ASP A 238 13.91 10.38 -22.69
N GLN A 239 13.50 11.56 -23.15
CA GLN A 239 12.30 11.73 -23.98
C GLN A 239 12.47 11.29 -25.44
N ALA A 240 13.65 10.83 -25.87
CA ALA A 240 14.02 10.92 -27.28
C ALA A 240 14.57 9.64 -27.94
N ARG A 241 14.70 8.48 -27.27
CA ARG A 241 15.31 7.29 -27.89
C ARG A 241 14.73 5.93 -27.47
N TRP A 242 13.42 5.84 -27.28
CA TRP A 242 12.70 4.57 -27.09
C TRP A 242 11.36 4.62 -27.81
#